data_AF-A0AAP6B6F4-F1
#
_entry.id   AF-A0AAP6B6F4-F1
#
_cell.length_a   1.000
_cell.length_b   1.000
_cell.length_c   1.000
_cell.angle_alpha   90.00
_cell.angle_beta   90.00
_cell.angle_gamma   90.00
#
_symmetry.space_group_name_H-M   'P 1'
#
loop_
_entity.id
_entity.type
_entity.pdbx_description
1 polymer ?
#
loop_
_entity_poly.entity_id
_entity_poly.type
_entity_poly.pdbx_seq_one_letter_code
_entity_poly.pdbx_strand_id
1 'polypeptide(L)'
;MTMRRDVHDDLRARLHEATEQHEPDRARILARVERGMMAAPDPQSHRSTRPVLGWARIVGATAAVAGMLAVGGYAVASVVKSEPPAEQTVAVSPTPTASPDATSRPPNSPSPSPSSKGGAPKSTDPGPSRTAGASPSPQVGTLPPAAGTSDGPLSSDGSIDAHSNEFWAQSDVTVKASKELTALTVQLKVAQTGGVTNTGAWRALPEDDFAFTVGEKDGFLVYTWVLKDGRTVPSGEWVFAGQYNHDRGGRDARGDTYVVGGTAEGKAWSVGGGFAAVDSDKSAKSGS
;
A
#
# COMPACT_ATOMS: atom_id res chain seq x y z
N MET A 1 -18.72 -38.37 6.38
CA MET A 1 -18.07 -37.18 5.81
C MET A 1 -16.96 -36.70 6.76
N THR A 2 -15.93 -37.52 6.97
CA THR A 2 -14.87 -37.30 7.99
C THR A 2 -13.46 -37.43 7.42
N MET A 3 -13.29 -38.27 6.38
CA MET A 3 -12.01 -38.60 5.75
C MET A 3 -11.12 -37.42 5.31
N ARG A 4 -11.69 -36.25 4.96
CA ARG A 4 -10.88 -35.07 4.57
C ARG A 4 -10.25 -34.34 5.76
N ARG A 5 -10.87 -34.39 6.95
CA ARG A 5 -10.32 -33.75 8.16
C ARG A 5 -9.12 -34.53 8.68
N ASP A 6 -9.25 -35.86 8.69
CA ASP A 6 -8.19 -36.78 9.14
C ASP A 6 -6.89 -36.60 8.33
N VAL A 7 -6.98 -36.41 7.02
CA VAL A 7 -5.80 -36.15 6.15
C VAL A 7 -5.10 -34.81 6.48
N HIS A 8 -5.85 -33.78 6.86
CA HIS A 8 -5.25 -32.48 7.22
C HIS A 8 -4.57 -32.53 8.59
N ASP A 9 -5.16 -33.27 9.53
CA ASP A 9 -4.60 -33.44 10.87
C ASP A 9 -3.35 -34.33 10.83
N ASP A 10 -3.33 -35.38 9.99
CA ASP A 10 -2.15 -36.19 9.73
C ASP A 10 -1.00 -35.38 9.08
N LEU A 11 -1.33 -34.48 8.14
CA LEU A 11 -0.33 -33.59 7.53
C LEU A 11 0.26 -32.62 8.56
N ARG A 12 -0.59 -32.05 9.42
CA ARG A 12 -0.15 -31.15 10.49
C ARG A 12 0.76 -31.88 11.48
N ALA A 13 0.40 -33.11 11.86
CA ALA A 13 1.23 -33.93 12.76
C ALA A 13 2.60 -34.22 12.15
N ARG A 14 2.66 -34.60 10.87
CA ARG A 14 3.92 -34.86 10.16
C ARG A 14 4.79 -33.61 10.01
N LEU A 15 4.18 -32.45 9.78
CA LEU A 15 4.90 -31.18 9.76
C LEU A 15 5.46 -30.84 11.13
N HIS A 16 4.68 -31.04 12.20
CA HIS A 16 5.13 -30.79 13.57
C HIS A 16 6.31 -31.70 13.97
N GLU A 17 6.21 -32.99 13.64
CA GLU A 17 7.28 -33.96 13.86
C GLU A 17 8.55 -33.60 13.07
N ALA A 18 8.40 -33.20 11.80
CA ALA A 18 9.53 -32.76 10.97
C ALA A 18 10.18 -31.47 11.52
N THR A 19 9.40 -30.56 12.10
CA THR A 19 9.95 -29.35 12.73
C THR A 19 10.66 -29.63 14.05
N GLU A 20 10.20 -30.62 14.83
CA GLU A 20 10.86 -31.02 16.09
C GLU A 20 12.22 -31.68 15.85
N GLN A 21 12.38 -32.39 14.72
CA GLN A 21 13.65 -32.99 14.32
C GLN A 21 14.63 -32.00 13.69
N HIS A 22 14.16 -30.82 13.28
CA HIS A 22 14.99 -29.82 12.64
C HIS A 22 15.67 -28.92 13.67
N GLU A 23 16.92 -29.24 13.99
CA GLU A 23 17.79 -28.34 14.76
C GLU A 23 18.55 -27.41 13.79
N PRO A 24 18.23 -26.10 13.73
CA PRO A 24 18.93 -25.17 12.85
C PRO A 24 20.38 -25.00 13.31
N ASP A 25 21.32 -25.14 12.36
CA ASP A 25 22.75 -24.91 12.59
C ASP A 25 23.01 -23.42 12.89
N ARG A 26 22.93 -23.08 14.18
CA ARG A 26 23.14 -21.72 14.68
C ARG A 26 24.53 -21.20 14.34
N ALA A 27 25.54 -22.05 14.31
CA ALA A 27 26.91 -21.65 13.98
C ALA A 27 27.00 -21.19 12.53
N ARG A 28 26.35 -21.90 11.61
CA ARG A 28 26.29 -21.52 10.19
C ARG A 28 25.44 -20.27 9.95
N ILE A 29 24.33 -20.11 10.67
CA ILE A 29 23.48 -18.91 10.57
C ILE A 29 24.27 -17.68 11.06
N LEU A 30 24.90 -17.75 12.22
CA LEU A 30 25.70 -16.67 12.78
C LEU A 30 26.91 -16.34 11.89
N ALA A 31 27.63 -17.35 11.39
CA ALA A 31 28.73 -17.14 10.46
C ALA A 31 28.31 -16.46 9.15
N ARG A 32 27.06 -16.67 8.69
CA ARG A 32 26.52 -15.96 7.53
C ARG A 32 26.13 -14.52 7.85
N VAL A 33 25.56 -14.29 9.04
CA VAL A 33 25.22 -12.94 9.50
C VAL A 33 26.49 -12.11 9.72
N GLU A 34 27.48 -12.64 10.43
CA GLU A 34 28.79 -11.98 10.62
C GLU A 34 29.46 -11.68 9.27
N ARG A 35 29.40 -12.59 8.31
CA ARG A 35 29.93 -12.34 6.95
C ARG A 35 29.15 -11.26 6.21
N GLY A 36 27.84 -11.15 6.43
CA GLY A 36 27.01 -10.09 5.85
C GLY A 36 27.22 -8.73 6.53
N MET A 37 27.56 -8.72 7.83
CA MET A 37 27.86 -7.50 8.58
C MET A 37 29.29 -7.00 8.34
N MET A 38 30.25 -7.89 8.10
CA MET A 38 31.64 -7.54 7.76
C MET A 38 31.83 -7.24 6.27
N ALA A 39 30.88 -7.65 5.42
CA ALA A 39 30.78 -7.13 4.07
C ALA A 39 30.26 -5.69 4.16
N ALA A 40 31.19 -4.73 4.29
CA ALA A 40 30.87 -3.33 3.96
C ALA A 40 30.25 -3.30 2.54
N PRO A 41 29.26 -2.43 2.27
CA PRO A 41 28.76 -2.25 0.92
C PRO A 41 29.92 -1.80 0.05
N ASP A 42 30.49 -2.73 -0.71
CA ASP A 42 31.55 -2.45 -1.67
C ASP A 42 30.93 -1.64 -2.82
N PRO A 43 31.34 -0.38 -3.04
CA PRO A 43 30.86 0.40 -4.17
C PRO A 43 31.33 -0.16 -5.52
N GLN A 44 32.16 -1.21 -5.56
CA GLN A 44 32.86 -1.64 -6.76
C GLN A 44 33.01 -3.16 -6.92
N SER A 45 31.91 -3.90 -6.94
CA SER A 45 31.93 -5.28 -7.46
C SER A 45 30.76 -5.60 -8.39
N HIS A 46 30.69 -4.91 -9.52
CA HIS A 46 30.38 -5.51 -10.83
C HIS A 46 31.12 -4.75 -11.94
N ARG A 47 32.44 -4.95 -12.04
CA ARG A 47 33.13 -4.75 -13.31
C ARG A 47 32.85 -5.98 -14.19
N SER A 48 31.69 -5.98 -14.84
CA SER A 48 31.57 -6.62 -16.15
C SER A 48 31.77 -5.50 -17.19
N THR A 49 32.87 -5.61 -17.91
CA THR A 49 33.25 -4.72 -18.99
C THR A 49 32.35 -4.95 -20.20
N ARG A 50 31.50 -3.98 -20.55
CA ARG A 50 31.23 -3.57 -21.95
C ARG A 50 30.53 -2.21 -22.01
N PRO A 51 30.79 -1.43 -23.08
CA PRO A 51 30.89 0.02 -22.98
C PRO A 51 29.54 0.74 -23.04
N VAL A 52 29.43 1.76 -22.20
CA VAL A 52 28.40 2.80 -22.25
C VAL A 52 28.69 3.69 -23.46
N LEU A 53 28.01 3.42 -24.56
CA LEU A 53 27.95 4.29 -25.74
C LEU A 53 26.48 4.42 -26.13
N GLY A 54 25.74 5.24 -25.38
CA GLY A 54 24.31 5.35 -25.63
C GLY A 54 23.48 6.22 -24.68
N TRP A 55 24.07 7.17 -23.95
CA TRP A 55 23.28 8.22 -23.31
C TRP A 55 23.96 9.59 -23.46
N ALA A 56 24.15 9.96 -24.72
CA ALA A 56 24.59 11.30 -25.08
C ALA A 56 23.99 11.67 -26.44
N ARG A 57 22.66 11.77 -26.52
CA ARG A 57 21.92 12.65 -27.46
C ARG A 57 20.51 12.87 -26.92
N ILE A 58 20.27 14.05 -26.33
CA ILE A 58 19.14 14.98 -26.58
C ILE A 58 19.31 16.09 -25.53
N VAL A 59 20.14 17.09 -25.85
CA VAL A 59 19.90 18.49 -25.50
C VAL A 59 20.48 19.29 -26.65
N GLY A 60 19.60 19.77 -27.52
CA GLY A 60 19.94 20.66 -28.61
C GLY A 60 18.84 21.70 -28.74
N ALA A 61 19.21 22.95 -28.45
CA ALA A 61 18.62 24.22 -28.85
C ALA A 61 18.04 25.10 -27.73
N THR A 62 18.92 25.78 -26.98
CA THR A 62 18.73 27.20 -26.63
C THR A 62 20.08 27.89 -26.58
N ALA A 63 20.20 28.99 -27.32
CA ALA A 63 21.42 29.69 -27.64
C ALA A 63 21.94 30.60 -26.50
N ALA A 64 23.27 30.62 -26.38
CA ALA A 64 24.17 31.75 -26.10
C ALA A 64 23.79 32.79 -25.02
N VAL A 65 24.55 32.83 -23.92
CA VAL A 65 25.19 34.07 -23.39
C VAL A 65 26.51 33.70 -22.66
N ALA A 66 27.55 34.51 -22.93
CA ALA A 66 28.85 34.76 -22.27
C ALA A 66 29.15 34.09 -20.91
N GLY A 67 30.36 33.68 -20.55
CA GLY A 67 31.68 34.23 -20.86
C GLY A 67 32.45 34.48 -19.54
N MET A 68 33.57 33.75 -19.37
CA MET A 68 34.74 34.04 -18.52
C MET A 68 34.69 33.88 -16.98
N LEU A 69 35.81 33.29 -16.48
CA LEU A 69 36.51 33.37 -15.17
C LEU A 69 36.71 31.97 -14.57
N ALA A 70 37.81 31.23 -14.83
CA ALA A 70 39.22 31.48 -14.52
C ALA A 70 39.56 31.47 -13.00
N VAL A 71 40.52 30.59 -12.68
CA VAL A 71 41.49 30.62 -11.55
C VAL A 71 41.13 29.88 -10.24
N GLY A 72 42.07 28.99 -9.87
CA GLY A 72 42.45 28.64 -8.49
C GLY A 72 41.92 27.28 -8.03
N GLY A 73 42.70 26.34 -7.54
CA GLY A 73 44.07 26.34 -7.03
C GLY A 73 44.25 25.06 -6.21
N TYR A 74 45.46 24.52 -6.23
CA TYR A 74 45.84 23.20 -5.71
C TYR A 74 45.96 23.18 -4.16
N ALA A 75 45.60 22.02 -3.58
CA ALA A 75 46.02 21.38 -2.31
C ALA A 75 46.02 22.15 -0.98
N VAL A 76 45.43 21.53 0.05
CA VAL A 76 46.11 21.22 1.33
C VAL A 76 45.57 19.88 1.87
N ALA A 77 46.48 18.93 2.09
CA ALA A 77 46.27 17.79 2.97
C ALA A 77 46.58 18.23 4.41
N SER A 78 45.70 17.90 5.37
CA SER A 78 46.06 17.92 6.79
C SER A 78 45.50 16.70 7.49
N VAL A 79 46.44 15.81 7.80
CA VAL A 79 46.45 14.86 8.92
C VAL A 79 45.67 15.40 10.12
N VAL A 80 44.71 14.63 10.61
CA VAL A 80 44.47 14.54 12.05
C VAL A 80 44.44 13.06 12.44
N LYS A 81 45.20 12.79 13.49
CA LYS A 81 45.48 11.49 14.05
C LYS A 81 44.40 11.12 15.06
N SER A 82 44.10 9.83 15.04
CA SER A 82 43.20 8.99 15.86
C SER A 82 42.90 9.41 17.30
N GLU A 83 41.63 9.23 17.70
CA GLU A 83 41.23 8.61 18.97
C GLU A 83 39.88 7.85 18.78
N PRO A 84 39.66 6.72 19.50
CA PRO A 84 38.58 5.75 19.24
C PRO A 84 37.23 6.20 19.81
N PRO A 85 36.08 5.87 19.18
CA PRO A 85 34.78 6.10 19.80
C PRO A 85 34.57 5.11 20.95
N ALA A 86 34.29 5.65 22.13
CA ALA A 86 33.81 4.91 23.29
C ALA A 86 32.54 4.12 22.94
N GLU A 87 32.54 2.84 23.28
CA GLU A 87 31.39 1.95 23.16
C GLU A 87 30.25 2.47 24.04
N GLN A 88 29.20 2.99 23.41
CA GLN A 88 27.93 3.25 24.10
C GLN A 88 27.27 1.89 24.39
N THR A 89 27.35 1.49 25.64
CA THR A 89 26.69 0.31 26.18
C THR A 89 25.17 0.57 26.20
N VAL A 90 24.44 0.02 25.23
CA VAL A 90 22.97 0.06 25.23
C VAL A 90 22.49 -0.99 26.24
N ALA A 91 21.81 -0.53 27.29
CA ALA A 91 21.16 -1.41 28.25
C ALA A 91 20.02 -2.19 27.58
N VAL A 92 20.16 -3.51 27.51
CA VAL A 92 19.09 -4.41 27.07
C VAL A 92 18.16 -4.65 28.26
N SER A 93 16.88 -4.33 28.11
CA SER A 93 15.84 -4.67 29.10
C SER A 93 15.73 -6.20 29.27
N PRO A 94 15.54 -6.71 30.49
CA PRO A 94 15.46 -8.15 30.74
C PRO A 94 14.21 -8.81 30.14
N THR A 95 14.37 -10.10 29.88
CA THR A 95 13.44 -11.12 29.38
C THR A 95 11.97 -10.96 29.84
N PRO A 96 10.97 -11.13 28.96
CA PRO A 96 9.58 -11.20 29.39
C PRO A 96 9.31 -12.47 30.22
N THR A 97 8.86 -12.25 31.45
CA THR A 97 8.26 -13.24 32.35
C THR A 97 7.06 -13.91 31.70
N ALA A 98 7.01 -15.25 31.79
CA ALA A 98 5.88 -16.08 31.41
C ALA A 98 4.60 -15.67 32.16
N SER A 99 3.49 -15.49 31.44
CA SER A 99 2.14 -15.41 32.03
C SER A 99 1.45 -16.78 31.97
N PRO A 100 0.70 -17.16 33.03
CA PRO A 100 0.24 -18.52 33.26
C PRO A 100 -1.06 -18.89 32.53
N ASP A 101 -1.20 -20.21 32.37
CA ASP A 101 -2.34 -21.06 32.08
C ASP A 101 -3.70 -20.47 31.65
N ALA A 102 -4.14 -20.99 30.50
CA ALA A 102 -5.46 -20.84 29.93
C ALA A 102 -6.52 -21.55 30.80
N THR A 103 -7.38 -20.78 31.45
CA THR A 103 -8.59 -21.32 32.08
C THR A 103 -9.70 -21.49 31.05
N SER A 104 -10.09 -22.75 30.88
CA SER A 104 -11.30 -23.20 30.19
C SER A 104 -12.58 -22.53 30.72
N ARG A 105 -13.50 -22.15 29.81
CA ARG A 105 -14.94 -22.53 29.78
C ARG A 105 -15.79 -21.49 29.02
N PRO A 106 -16.74 -21.91 28.15
CA PRO A 106 -17.51 -21.01 27.29
C PRO A 106 -18.75 -20.45 28.00
N PRO A 107 -19.26 -19.27 27.60
CA PRO A 107 -20.60 -18.83 27.99
C PRO A 107 -21.67 -19.25 26.96
N ASN A 108 -22.79 -19.67 27.52
CA ASN A 108 -23.96 -20.26 26.90
C ASN A 108 -24.79 -19.24 26.09
N SER A 109 -25.33 -19.68 24.97
CA SER A 109 -26.37 -18.97 24.19
C SER A 109 -27.77 -19.15 24.83
N PRO A 110 -28.60 -18.09 24.95
CA PRO A 110 -30.03 -18.26 25.18
C PRO A 110 -30.83 -18.34 23.87
N SER A 111 -31.74 -19.31 23.82
CA SER A 111 -32.72 -19.58 22.75
C SER A 111 -33.97 -18.67 22.89
N PRO A 112 -34.68 -18.31 21.80
CA PRO A 112 -35.81 -17.39 21.84
C PRO A 112 -37.13 -18.06 22.27
N SER A 113 -37.97 -17.34 23.02
CA SER A 113 -39.37 -17.70 23.31
C SER A 113 -40.35 -17.02 22.34
N PRO A 114 -41.46 -17.68 21.95
CA PRO A 114 -42.41 -17.16 20.96
C PRO A 114 -43.48 -16.23 21.56
N SER A 115 -43.91 -15.26 20.75
CA SER A 115 -44.89 -14.22 21.07
C SER A 115 -46.35 -14.70 21.02
N SER A 116 -47.14 -14.27 22.00
CA SER A 116 -48.60 -14.41 22.05
C SER A 116 -49.30 -13.24 21.38
N LYS A 117 -50.37 -13.56 20.65
CA LYS A 117 -51.28 -12.65 19.94
C LYS A 117 -52.17 -11.84 20.89
N GLY A 118 -52.56 -10.64 20.45
CA GLY A 118 -53.92 -10.12 20.67
C GLY A 118 -54.00 -8.66 21.13
N GLY A 119 -54.65 -7.82 20.32
CA GLY A 119 -55.29 -6.58 20.79
C GLY A 119 -55.00 -5.33 19.96
N ALA A 120 -55.79 -5.11 18.91
CA ALA A 120 -56.13 -3.75 18.45
C ALA A 120 -57.41 -3.31 19.20
N PRO A 121 -57.63 -2.01 19.48
CA PRO A 121 -58.21 -1.16 18.43
C PRO A 121 -57.88 0.36 18.45
N LYS A 122 -58.01 0.95 17.25
CA LYS A 122 -58.60 2.27 16.90
C LYS A 122 -57.90 3.60 17.28
N SER A 123 -57.26 4.17 16.25
CA SER A 123 -57.45 5.51 15.65
C SER A 123 -57.53 6.76 16.54
N THR A 124 -56.52 7.63 16.43
CA THR A 124 -56.66 9.10 16.27
C THR A 124 -55.34 9.69 15.75
N ASP A 125 -55.40 10.35 14.60
CA ASP A 125 -54.42 11.36 14.16
C ASP A 125 -54.72 12.67 14.90
N PRO A 126 -53.70 13.40 15.37
CA PRO A 126 -53.29 14.60 14.64
C PRO A 126 -51.75 14.80 14.60
N GLY A 127 -51.20 15.13 13.43
CA GLY A 127 -49.79 15.53 13.26
C GLY A 127 -49.44 16.90 13.87
N PRO A 128 -48.36 17.57 13.43
CA PRO A 128 -47.03 17.09 13.06
C PRO A 128 -45.98 17.58 14.08
N SER A 129 -45.11 16.69 14.60
CA SER A 129 -44.00 17.10 15.47
C SER A 129 -42.66 16.62 14.95
N ARG A 130 -41.76 17.59 14.92
CA ARG A 130 -40.43 17.60 14.33
C ARG A 130 -39.43 16.73 15.10
N THR A 131 -38.40 16.33 14.36
CA THR A 131 -37.01 16.06 14.81
C THR A 131 -36.78 14.90 15.79
N ALA A 132 -36.27 13.79 15.25
CA ALA A 132 -35.19 13.04 15.88
C ALA A 132 -34.18 12.67 14.78
N GLY A 133 -32.94 13.12 14.96
CA GLY A 133 -31.90 13.10 13.94
C GLY A 133 -31.58 11.69 13.47
N ALA A 134 -31.78 11.46 12.18
CA ALA A 134 -31.04 10.42 11.48
C ALA A 134 -29.57 10.83 11.53
N SER A 135 -28.78 10.06 12.28
CA SER A 135 -27.32 10.09 12.17
C SER A 135 -26.97 9.89 10.69
N PRO A 136 -26.26 10.82 10.02
CA PRO A 136 -25.87 10.60 8.65
C PRO A 136 -24.87 9.44 8.64
N SER A 137 -25.25 8.31 8.05
CA SER A 137 -24.26 7.42 7.45
C SER A 137 -23.35 8.30 6.57
N PRO A 138 -22.02 8.11 6.58
CA PRO A 138 -21.15 8.85 5.69
C PRO A 138 -21.61 8.56 4.26
N GLN A 139 -22.34 9.50 3.67
CA GLN A 139 -22.69 9.43 2.28
C GLN A 139 -21.35 9.52 1.56
N VAL A 140 -21.00 8.46 0.84
CA VAL A 140 -20.00 8.55 -0.23
C VAL A 140 -20.63 9.50 -1.25
N GLY A 141 -20.50 10.81 -0.99
CA GLY A 141 -20.86 11.84 -1.93
C GLY A 141 -20.09 11.55 -3.20
N THR A 142 -20.76 11.67 -4.35
CA THR A 142 -20.11 11.65 -5.65
C THR A 142 -18.90 12.59 -5.58
N LEU A 143 -17.68 12.05 -5.71
CA LEU A 143 -16.48 12.88 -5.70
C LEU A 143 -16.63 13.93 -6.82
N PRO A 144 -16.15 15.16 -6.59
CA PRO A 144 -16.12 16.17 -7.65
C PRO A 144 -15.42 15.61 -8.90
N PRO A 145 -15.79 16.06 -10.11
CA PRO A 145 -15.02 15.77 -11.30
C PRO A 145 -13.56 16.24 -11.11
N ALA A 146 -12.60 15.36 -11.38
CA ALA A 146 -11.18 15.67 -11.26
C ALA A 146 -10.76 16.74 -12.29
N ALA A 147 -9.91 17.69 -11.87
CA ALA A 147 -9.37 18.75 -12.72
C ALA A 147 -8.12 18.36 -13.53
N GLY A 148 -7.78 17.06 -13.56
CA GLY A 148 -6.52 16.53 -14.08
C GLY A 148 -5.66 15.94 -12.96
N THR A 149 -4.37 15.72 -13.20
CA THR A 149 -3.46 15.08 -12.22
C THR A 149 -2.96 16.02 -11.13
N SER A 150 -3.24 17.32 -11.21
CA SER A 150 -2.82 18.34 -10.24
C SER A 150 -3.87 19.43 -10.09
N ASP A 151 -4.17 19.81 -8.85
CA ASP A 151 -5.09 20.89 -8.49
C ASP A 151 -4.70 21.47 -7.11
N GLY A 152 -4.19 22.70 -7.11
CA GLY A 152 -3.78 23.40 -5.90
C GLY A 152 -2.72 22.63 -5.09
N PRO A 153 -2.98 22.30 -3.80
CA PRO A 153 -2.04 21.58 -2.95
C PRO A 153 -2.00 20.07 -3.21
N LEU A 154 -2.86 19.55 -4.10
CA LEU A 154 -3.03 18.13 -4.35
C LEU A 154 -2.52 17.77 -5.75
N SER A 155 -1.77 16.69 -5.86
CA SER A 155 -1.44 16.06 -7.14
C SER A 155 -1.43 14.55 -7.00
N SER A 156 -1.52 13.84 -8.11
CA SER A 156 -1.65 12.39 -8.14
C SER A 156 -1.09 11.77 -9.39
N ASP A 157 -0.70 10.50 -9.28
CA ASP A 157 -0.26 9.67 -10.40
C ASP A 157 -0.72 8.21 -10.21
N GLY A 158 -1.01 7.53 -11.31
CA GLY A 158 -1.47 6.14 -11.32
C GLY A 158 -0.49 5.24 -12.07
N SER A 159 -0.03 4.16 -11.43
CA SER A 159 0.90 3.19 -12.02
C SER A 159 0.50 1.75 -11.72
N ILE A 160 0.89 0.83 -12.60
CA ILE A 160 0.83 -0.61 -12.29
C ILE A 160 2.14 -0.99 -11.61
N ASP A 161 2.06 -1.66 -10.45
CA ASP A 161 3.24 -2.07 -9.69
C ASP A 161 4.11 -3.03 -10.52
N ALA A 162 5.43 -2.83 -10.45
CA ALA A 162 6.40 -3.56 -11.25
C ALA A 162 6.51 -5.05 -10.89
N HIS A 163 6.00 -5.47 -9.72
CA HIS A 163 5.96 -6.87 -9.28
C HIS A 163 4.64 -7.56 -9.64
N SER A 164 3.76 -6.87 -10.38
CA SER A 164 2.66 -7.52 -11.09
C SER A 164 3.19 -8.63 -12.03
N ASN A 165 2.39 -9.67 -12.24
CA ASN A 165 2.77 -10.86 -13.00
C ASN A 165 1.63 -11.33 -13.92
N GLU A 166 1.78 -12.50 -14.55
CA GLU A 166 0.82 -12.97 -15.56
C GLU A 166 -0.57 -13.31 -15.00
N PHE A 167 -0.77 -13.43 -13.68
CA PHE A 167 -2.07 -13.79 -13.08
C PHE A 167 -2.59 -12.76 -12.08
N TRP A 168 -1.76 -11.80 -11.69
CA TRP A 168 -2.02 -10.91 -10.58
C TRP A 168 -1.38 -9.55 -10.84
N ALA A 169 -2.08 -8.48 -10.48
CA ALA A 169 -1.55 -7.14 -10.58
C ALA A 169 -1.96 -6.27 -9.40
N GLN A 170 -1.19 -5.20 -9.20
CA GLN A 170 -1.50 -4.14 -8.27
C GLN A 170 -1.50 -2.80 -8.99
N SER A 171 -2.54 -2.01 -8.76
CA SER A 171 -2.64 -0.61 -9.20
C SER A 171 -2.34 0.31 -8.03
N ASP A 172 -1.34 1.16 -8.20
CA ASP A 172 -0.89 2.14 -7.22
C ASP A 172 -1.36 3.54 -7.60
N VAL A 173 -2.02 4.21 -6.65
CA VAL A 173 -2.36 5.64 -6.72
C VAL A 173 -1.41 6.37 -5.77
N THR A 174 -0.48 7.13 -6.34
CA THR A 174 0.40 8.01 -5.59
C THR A 174 -0.30 9.36 -5.41
N VAL A 175 -0.43 9.81 -4.17
CA VAL A 175 -1.06 11.08 -3.80
C VAL A 175 0.00 11.98 -3.14
N LYS A 176 0.17 13.17 -3.69
CA LYS A 176 1.07 14.21 -3.16
C LYS A 176 0.25 15.37 -2.62
N ALA A 177 0.46 15.71 -1.37
CA ALA A 177 -0.19 16.82 -0.69
C ALA A 177 0.88 17.79 -0.16
N SER A 178 0.89 19.03 -0.64
CA SER A 178 1.82 20.08 -0.15
C SER A 178 1.35 20.75 1.14
N LYS A 179 0.13 20.44 1.58
CA LYS A 179 -0.53 20.91 2.80
C LYS A 179 -1.15 19.72 3.53
N GLU A 180 -1.33 19.86 4.84
CA GLU A 180 -2.11 18.88 5.61
C GLU A 180 -3.54 18.82 5.08
N LEU A 181 -4.07 17.61 4.91
CA LEU A 181 -5.45 17.38 4.52
C LEU A 181 -6.29 17.00 5.74
N THR A 182 -7.45 17.62 5.89
CA THR A 182 -8.45 17.29 6.93
C THR A 182 -9.53 16.33 6.42
N ALA A 183 -9.57 16.09 5.11
CA ALA A 183 -10.37 15.06 4.47
C ALA A 183 -9.58 14.51 3.29
N LEU A 184 -9.67 13.20 3.06
CA LEU A 184 -9.11 12.54 1.89
C LEU A 184 -10.05 11.42 1.48
N THR A 185 -10.38 11.35 0.19
CA THR A 185 -11.02 10.19 -0.41
C THR A 185 -10.24 9.78 -1.64
N VAL A 186 -9.85 8.52 -1.72
CA VAL A 186 -9.20 7.91 -2.89
C VAL A 186 -10.15 6.86 -3.43
N GLN A 187 -10.53 6.98 -4.69
CA GLN A 187 -11.31 5.96 -5.39
C GLN A 187 -10.52 5.47 -6.59
N LEU A 188 -10.23 4.17 -6.62
CA LEU A 188 -9.59 3.46 -7.71
C LEU A 188 -10.63 2.56 -8.38
N LYS A 189 -10.71 2.62 -9.70
CA LYS A 189 -11.58 1.78 -10.53
C LYS A 189 -10.71 0.94 -11.46
N VAL A 190 -10.73 -0.37 -11.25
CA VAL A 190 -10.06 -1.35 -12.10
C VAL A 190 -11.09 -1.93 -13.06
N ALA A 191 -10.94 -1.69 -14.36
CA ALA A 191 -11.86 -2.17 -15.38
C ALA A 191 -11.89 -3.70 -15.41
N GLN A 192 -13.06 -4.32 -15.53
CA GLN A 192 -13.15 -5.76 -15.73
C GLN A 192 -12.76 -6.09 -17.18
N THR A 193 -11.59 -6.71 -17.35
CA THR A 193 -11.06 -7.15 -18.66
C THR A 193 -10.93 -8.68 -18.75
N GLY A 194 -11.49 -9.41 -17.78
CA GLY A 194 -11.35 -10.86 -17.65
C GLY A 194 -10.65 -11.24 -16.35
N GLY A 195 -11.33 -12.05 -15.53
CA GLY A 195 -10.79 -12.59 -14.28
C GLY A 195 -10.47 -11.58 -13.17
N VAL A 196 -10.78 -10.27 -13.35
CA VAL A 196 -10.46 -9.25 -12.34
C VAL A 196 -11.22 -9.55 -11.07
N THR A 197 -10.50 -9.89 -10.00
CA THR A 197 -11.07 -10.25 -8.70
C THR A 197 -10.18 -9.74 -7.57
N ASN A 198 -10.80 -9.17 -6.53
CA ASN A 198 -10.08 -8.60 -5.40
C ASN A 198 -9.22 -9.64 -4.68
N THR A 199 -7.98 -9.27 -4.38
CA THR A 199 -7.05 -10.05 -3.56
C THR A 199 -6.54 -9.26 -2.36
N GLY A 200 -6.79 -7.95 -2.29
CA GLY A 200 -6.40 -7.13 -1.16
C GLY A 200 -6.23 -5.65 -1.52
N ALA A 201 -5.83 -4.89 -0.50
CA ALA A 201 -5.51 -3.48 -0.62
C ALA A 201 -4.40 -3.14 0.37
N TRP A 202 -3.57 -2.17 0.02
CA TRP A 202 -2.52 -1.64 0.90
C TRP A 202 -2.52 -0.11 0.84
N ARG A 203 -1.97 0.55 1.87
CA ARG A 203 -1.78 2.00 1.90
C ARG A 203 -0.63 2.38 2.83
N ALA A 204 0.05 3.48 2.51
CA ALA A 204 1.16 4.00 3.29
C ALA A 204 0.74 4.63 4.63
N LEU A 205 -0.49 5.17 4.70
CA LEU A 205 -1.05 5.80 5.88
C LEU A 205 -1.67 4.78 6.85
N PRO A 206 -1.84 5.08 8.15
CA PRO A 206 -2.36 4.14 9.14
C PRO A 206 -3.73 3.57 8.76
N GLU A 207 -3.90 2.26 8.92
CA GLU A 207 -5.13 1.57 8.53
C GLU A 207 -6.35 2.14 9.26
N ASP A 208 -6.23 2.31 10.57
CA ASP A 208 -7.33 2.72 11.45
C ASP A 208 -7.86 4.13 11.18
N ASP A 209 -7.15 4.96 10.42
CA ASP A 209 -7.59 6.30 10.06
C ASP A 209 -8.58 6.32 8.89
N PHE A 210 -8.77 5.19 8.19
CA PHE A 210 -9.59 5.12 6.98
C PHE A 210 -10.74 4.12 7.11
N ALA A 211 -11.90 4.49 6.56
CA ALA A 211 -12.92 3.53 6.14
C ALA A 211 -12.55 3.02 4.74
N PHE A 212 -12.53 1.70 4.56
CA PHE A 212 -12.19 1.05 3.30
C PHE A 212 -13.35 0.19 2.80
N THR A 213 -13.65 0.29 1.51
CA THR A 213 -14.61 -0.58 0.83
C THR A 213 -14.04 -1.02 -0.52
N VAL A 214 -14.41 -2.24 -0.93
CA VAL A 214 -14.10 -2.79 -2.24
C VAL A 214 -15.30 -3.58 -2.76
N GLY A 215 -15.63 -3.42 -4.04
CA GLY A 215 -16.72 -4.16 -4.65
C GLY A 215 -16.83 -3.96 -6.15
N GLU A 216 -17.54 -4.85 -6.82
CA GLU A 216 -17.84 -4.74 -8.24
C GLU A 216 -18.99 -3.76 -8.48
N LYS A 217 -18.79 -2.85 -9.43
CA LYS A 217 -19.79 -1.85 -9.83
C LYS A 217 -19.57 -1.42 -11.28
N ASP A 218 -20.62 -1.48 -12.09
CA ASP A 218 -20.65 -0.97 -13.47
C ASP A 218 -19.49 -1.51 -14.36
N GLY A 219 -19.09 -2.76 -14.15
CA GLY A 219 -17.98 -3.38 -14.88
C GLY A 219 -16.59 -3.02 -14.36
N PHE A 220 -16.48 -2.51 -13.13
CA PHE A 220 -15.21 -2.20 -12.47
C PHE A 220 -15.14 -2.88 -11.10
N LEU A 221 -13.95 -3.29 -10.69
CA LEU A 221 -13.63 -3.51 -9.30
C LEU A 221 -13.21 -2.16 -8.69
N VAL A 222 -14.00 -1.66 -7.74
CA VAL A 222 -13.85 -0.31 -7.19
C VAL A 222 -13.33 -0.38 -5.77
N TYR A 223 -12.17 0.20 -5.52
CA TYR A 223 -11.58 0.39 -4.19
C TYR A 223 -11.85 1.83 -3.75
N THR A 224 -12.32 2.02 -2.52
CA THR A 224 -12.54 3.36 -1.95
C THR A 224 -11.99 3.43 -0.54
N TRP A 225 -11.08 4.38 -0.31
CA TRP A 225 -10.56 4.76 1.00
C TRP A 225 -11.08 6.14 1.36
N VAL A 226 -11.69 6.29 2.53
CA VAL A 226 -12.20 7.56 3.06
C VAL A 226 -11.55 7.82 4.41
N LEU A 227 -10.86 8.95 4.56
CA LEU A 227 -10.33 9.39 5.83
C LEU A 227 -11.48 9.62 6.81
N LYS A 228 -11.38 9.04 8.01
CA LYS A 228 -12.38 9.19 9.08
C LYS A 228 -12.34 10.62 9.63
N ASP A 229 -13.50 11.09 10.09
CA ASP A 229 -13.62 12.42 10.71
C ASP A 229 -12.64 12.60 11.88
N GLY A 230 -12.05 13.80 11.96
CA GLY A 230 -11.09 14.15 13.00
C GLY A 230 -9.67 13.60 12.79
N ARG A 231 -9.43 12.84 11.71
CA ARG A 231 -8.07 12.43 11.29
C ARG A 231 -7.52 13.42 10.26
N THR A 232 -6.20 13.41 10.11
CA THR A 232 -5.50 14.25 9.15
C THR A 232 -4.48 13.44 8.36
N VAL A 233 -4.16 13.91 7.16
CA VAL A 233 -3.07 13.38 6.34
C VAL A 233 -1.98 14.46 6.29
N PRO A 234 -0.78 14.18 6.82
CA PRO A 234 0.31 15.16 6.78
C PRO A 234 0.69 15.51 5.34
N SER A 235 1.32 16.69 5.16
CA SER A 235 1.94 17.02 3.88
C SER A 235 3.01 15.99 3.55
N GLY A 236 3.05 15.52 2.30
CA GLY A 236 3.96 14.47 1.87
C GLY A 236 3.46 13.73 0.64
N GLU A 237 3.99 12.53 0.46
CA GLU A 237 3.67 11.61 -0.62
C GLU A 237 3.20 10.28 -0.03
N TRP A 238 2.06 9.80 -0.48
CA TRP A 238 1.36 8.65 0.10
C TRP A 238 0.82 7.76 -1.01
N VAL A 239 0.98 6.45 -0.86
CA VAL A 239 0.52 5.47 -1.87
C VAL A 239 -0.69 4.71 -1.33
N PHE A 240 -1.67 4.47 -2.21
CA PHE A 240 -2.81 3.59 -2.03
C PHE A 240 -2.82 2.55 -3.14
N ALA A 241 -3.01 1.28 -2.79
CA ALA A 241 -2.86 0.16 -3.72
C ALA A 241 -4.08 -0.75 -3.70
N GLY A 242 -4.63 -1.06 -4.88
CA GLY A 242 -5.63 -2.11 -5.08
C GLY A 242 -5.00 -3.34 -5.74
N GLN A 243 -5.18 -4.51 -5.15
CA GLN A 243 -4.53 -5.76 -5.57
C GLN A 243 -5.57 -6.74 -6.09
N TYR A 244 -5.38 -7.30 -7.29
CA TYR A 244 -6.36 -8.17 -7.92
C TYR A 244 -5.73 -9.27 -8.76
N ASN A 245 -6.39 -10.43 -8.83
CA ASN A 245 -6.10 -11.41 -9.89
C ASN A 245 -6.69 -10.92 -11.21
N HIS A 246 -6.20 -11.46 -12.32
CA HIS A 246 -6.80 -11.30 -13.65
C HIS A 246 -6.58 -12.58 -14.46
N ASP A 247 -7.28 -12.69 -15.60
CA ASP A 247 -7.00 -13.75 -16.56
C ASP A 247 -5.53 -13.72 -17.00
N ARG A 248 -5.00 -14.89 -17.33
CA ARG A 248 -3.59 -15.07 -17.66
C ARG A 248 -3.12 -14.11 -18.77
N GLY A 249 -2.03 -13.40 -18.53
CA GLY A 249 -1.33 -12.55 -19.50
C GLY A 249 -1.05 -11.14 -18.97
N GLY A 250 -0.70 -10.22 -19.87
CA GLY A 250 -0.61 -8.79 -19.56
C GLY A 250 -1.99 -8.16 -19.71
N ARG A 251 -2.61 -7.78 -18.60
CA ARG A 251 -3.91 -7.12 -18.59
C ARG A 251 -3.80 -5.70 -19.19
N ASP A 252 -4.76 -5.30 -20.02
CA ASP A 252 -4.84 -3.90 -20.50
C ASP A 252 -5.43 -2.99 -19.42
N ALA A 253 -4.58 -2.14 -18.82
CA ALA A 253 -4.98 -1.20 -17.77
C ALA A 253 -5.52 0.14 -18.30
N ARG A 254 -5.61 0.36 -19.63
CA ARG A 254 -6.07 1.66 -20.19
C ARG A 254 -7.49 2.04 -19.78
N GLY A 255 -8.32 1.07 -19.37
CA GLY A 255 -9.66 1.31 -18.85
C GLY A 255 -9.69 1.72 -17.37
N ASP A 256 -8.58 1.62 -16.66
CA ASP A 256 -8.51 1.93 -15.25
C ASP A 256 -8.43 3.42 -15.02
N THR A 257 -9.09 3.87 -13.97
CA THR A 257 -9.13 5.28 -13.59
C THR A 257 -9.09 5.41 -12.09
N TYR A 258 -8.67 6.58 -11.62
CA TYR A 258 -8.77 6.93 -10.22
C TYR A 258 -9.17 8.39 -10.06
N VAL A 259 -9.79 8.69 -8.93
CA VAL A 259 -10.11 10.06 -8.49
C VAL A 259 -9.69 10.20 -7.03
N VAL A 260 -9.09 11.33 -6.71
CA VAL A 260 -8.70 11.73 -5.36
C VAL A 260 -9.35 13.07 -5.05
N GLY A 261 -10.08 13.11 -3.94
CA GLY A 261 -10.63 14.34 -3.36
C GLY A 261 -9.97 14.62 -2.02
N GLY A 262 -9.62 15.87 -1.75
CA GLY A 262 -9.05 16.26 -0.46
C GLY A 262 -9.46 17.66 -0.02
N THR A 263 -9.47 17.91 1.29
CA THR A 263 -9.73 19.23 1.85
C THR A 263 -8.47 19.73 2.55
N ALA A 264 -7.98 20.90 2.14
CA ALA A 264 -6.84 21.58 2.75
C ALA A 264 -7.21 23.04 3.02
N GLU A 265 -6.85 23.57 4.19
CA GLU A 265 -7.11 24.96 4.58
C GLU A 265 -8.59 25.38 4.41
N GLY A 266 -9.52 24.44 4.64
CA GLY A 266 -10.96 24.65 4.50
C GLY A 266 -11.50 24.65 3.06
N LYS A 267 -10.66 24.39 2.06
CA LYS A 267 -11.07 24.30 0.64
C LYS A 267 -10.91 22.87 0.10
N ALA A 268 -11.88 22.43 -0.69
CA ALA A 268 -11.84 21.15 -1.39
C ALA A 268 -11.08 21.25 -2.72
N TRP A 269 -10.36 20.18 -3.05
CA TRP A 269 -9.55 20.01 -4.25
C TRP A 269 -9.80 18.62 -4.82
N SER A 270 -9.69 18.45 -6.14
CA SER A 270 -9.87 17.14 -6.76
C SER A 270 -8.94 16.92 -7.96
N VAL A 271 -8.26 15.78 -7.91
CA VAL A 271 -7.36 15.30 -8.95
C VAL A 271 -7.73 13.89 -9.37
N GLY A 272 -7.24 13.44 -10.51
CA GLY A 272 -7.55 12.12 -11.05
C GLY A 272 -6.76 11.84 -12.32
N GLY A 273 -6.78 10.58 -12.71
CA GLY A 273 -5.98 10.09 -13.83
C GLY A 273 -6.36 8.68 -14.23
N GLY A 274 -5.57 8.11 -15.13
CA GLY A 274 -5.65 6.72 -15.56
C GLY A 274 -4.35 5.98 -15.27
N PHE A 275 -4.28 4.74 -15.75
CA PHE A 275 -3.10 3.89 -15.63
C PHE A 275 -2.53 3.60 -17.02
N ALA A 276 -1.24 3.81 -17.20
CA ALA A 276 -0.56 3.45 -18.43
C ALA A 276 -0.36 1.92 -18.50
N ALA A 277 -0.41 1.37 -19.72
CA ALA A 277 0.04 0.01 -19.95
C ALA A 277 1.56 -0.08 -19.71
N VAL A 278 2.02 -1.15 -19.05
CA VAL A 278 3.44 -1.47 -19.01
C VAL A 278 3.89 -1.86 -20.42
N ASP A 279 4.78 -1.09 -21.03
CA ASP A 279 5.38 -1.42 -22.32
C ASP A 279 6.12 -2.77 -22.20
N SER A 280 5.52 -3.80 -22.77
CA SER A 280 6.11 -5.13 -22.89
C SER A 280 7.09 -5.14 -24.05
N ASP A 281 8.25 -4.49 -23.93
CA ASP A 281 9.20 -4.39 -25.04
C ASP A 281 10.64 -4.80 -24.67
N LYS A 282 10.89 -6.12 -24.70
CA LYS A 282 12.09 -6.79 -25.29
C LYS A 282 12.15 -8.28 -24.96
N SER A 283 11.48 -9.12 -25.74
CA SER A 283 11.97 -10.48 -25.99
C SER A 283 11.39 -11.04 -27.30
N ALA A 284 11.61 -10.31 -28.40
CA ALA A 284 11.29 -10.81 -29.73
C ALA A 284 12.21 -10.16 -30.77
N LYS A 285 13.52 -10.38 -30.66
CA LYS A 285 14.47 -10.30 -31.79
C LYS A 285 15.86 -10.78 -31.39
N SER A 286 16.07 -12.08 -31.50
CA SER A 286 17.37 -12.69 -31.83
C SER A 286 17.08 -14.14 -32.20
N GLY A 287 16.63 -14.35 -33.42
CA GLY A 287 16.35 -15.67 -33.95
C GLY A 287 16.08 -15.57 -35.44
N SER A 288 17.13 -15.24 -36.19
CA SER A 288 17.25 -15.61 -37.60
C SER A 288 18.71 -15.66 -38.00
#